data_AF-A0A2N5YQR4-F1
#
_entry.id   AF-A0A2N5YQR4-F1
#
_cell.length_a   1.000
_cell.length_b   1.000
_cell.length_c   1.000
_cell.angle_alpha   90.00
_cell.angle_beta   90.00
_cell.angle_gamma   90.00
#
_symmetry.space_group_name_H-M   'P 1'
#
loop_
_entity.id
_entity.type
_entity.pdbx_description
1 polymer ?
#
loop_
_entity_poly.entity_id
_entity_poly.type
_entity_poly.pdbx_seq_one_letter_code
_entity_poly.pdbx_strand_id
1 'polypeptide(L)'
;MISTFYLSNDDWDKLQEIAETKMDEDTQSEIMMMEDTKLADLNPEKGQRLIYIYDFFSVRSFFMEIVNIRDKSSEDENLEFPICTLSHGKAPKQMFIDDSIPDNFEDEDPEDFFDNPEEFGFDNIDDYDI
;
A
#
# COMPACT_ATOMS: atom_id res chain seq x y z
N MET A 1 9.60 -0.63 3.36
CA MET A 1 8.14 -0.39 3.43
C MET A 1 7.46 -1.57 2.77
N ILE A 2 6.44 -2.17 3.39
CA ILE A 2 5.78 -3.37 2.89
C ILE A 2 4.65 -2.95 1.94
N SER A 3 4.43 -3.69 0.86
CA SER A 3 3.29 -3.50 -0.02
C SER A 3 2.52 -4.80 -0.26
N THR A 4 1.22 -4.67 -0.56
CA THR A 4 0.35 -5.82 -0.81
C THR A 4 -0.77 -5.46 -1.78
N PHE A 5 -1.18 -6.41 -2.63
CA PHE A 5 -2.42 -6.33 -3.39
C PHE A 5 -3.50 -7.17 -2.73
N TYR A 6 -4.75 -6.73 -2.84
CA TYR A 6 -5.92 -7.54 -2.55
C TYR A 6 -6.79 -7.65 -3.79
N LEU A 7 -7.28 -8.87 -4.08
CA LEU A 7 -8.50 -9.01 -4.85
C LEU A 7 -9.66 -8.42 -4.04
N SER A 8 -10.60 -7.78 -4.74
CA SER A 8 -11.68 -7.05 -4.08
C SER A 8 -13.02 -7.26 -4.76
N ASN A 9 -14.09 -7.19 -3.96
CA ASN A 9 -15.48 -7.28 -4.43
C ASN A 9 -16.03 -5.91 -4.86
N ASP A 10 -17.31 -5.87 -5.21
CA ASP A 10 -18.02 -4.65 -5.62
C ASP A 10 -18.18 -3.61 -4.49
N ASP A 11 -17.89 -3.97 -3.25
CA ASP A 11 -17.95 -3.08 -2.09
C ASP A 11 -16.54 -2.62 -1.63
N TRP A 12 -15.50 -2.98 -2.39
CA TRP A 12 -14.10 -2.72 -2.05
C TRP A 12 -13.60 -3.42 -0.77
N ASP A 13 -14.19 -4.56 -0.42
CA ASP A 13 -13.66 -5.40 0.66
C ASP A 13 -12.40 -6.11 0.22
N LYS A 14 -11.47 -6.30 1.16
CA LYS A 14 -10.23 -7.05 0.93
C LYS A 14 -10.52 -8.54 1.01
N LEU A 15 -10.26 -9.25 -0.09
CA LEU A 15 -10.43 -10.70 -0.17
C LEU A 15 -9.05 -11.36 -0.15
N GLN A 16 -8.66 -12.02 -1.25
CA GLN A 16 -7.40 -12.72 -1.35
C GLN A 16 -6.22 -11.74 -1.39
N GLU A 17 -5.25 -11.98 -0.51
CA GLU A 17 -4.01 -11.22 -0.43
C GLU A 17 -2.93 -11.76 -1.39
N ILE A 18 -2.18 -10.83 -1.97
CA ILE A 18 -0.99 -11.05 -2.80
C ILE A 18 0.12 -10.14 -2.26
N ALA A 19 0.99 -10.68 -1.42
CA ALA A 19 1.97 -9.91 -0.65
C ALA A 19 3.35 -9.86 -1.33
N GLU A 20 4.09 -8.78 -1.08
CA GLU A 20 5.48 -8.61 -1.53
C GLU A 20 6.43 -9.49 -0.72
N THR A 21 6.16 -9.68 0.57
CA THR A 21 6.98 -10.49 1.48
C THR A 21 6.09 -11.08 2.57
N LYS A 22 6.35 -12.34 2.94
CA LYS A 22 5.73 -12.99 4.10
C LYS A 22 6.53 -12.64 5.35
N MET A 23 5.84 -12.21 6.40
CA MET A 23 6.44 -12.01 7.72
C MET A 23 6.69 -13.33 8.44
N ASP A 24 5.83 -14.33 8.20
CA ASP A 24 5.91 -15.66 8.82
C ASP A 24 5.39 -16.72 7.84
N GLU A 25 6.28 -17.60 7.39
CA GLU A 25 5.96 -18.64 6.41
C GLU A 25 4.96 -19.67 6.96
N ASP A 26 4.96 -19.94 8.26
CA ASP A 26 4.13 -20.97 8.89
C ASP A 26 2.67 -20.52 9.01
N THR A 27 2.44 -19.23 9.27
CA THR A 27 1.09 -18.66 9.44
C THR A 27 0.51 -18.06 8.15
N GLN A 28 1.35 -17.77 7.15
CA GLN A 28 0.95 -17.15 5.88
C GLN A 28 1.04 -18.10 4.68
N SER A 29 0.80 -19.40 4.89
CA SER A 29 0.83 -20.42 3.84
C SER A 29 -0.17 -20.16 2.70
N GLU A 30 -1.32 -19.54 2.99
CA GLU A 30 -2.39 -19.22 2.02
C GLU A 30 -2.17 -17.89 1.25
N ILE A 31 -1.16 -17.10 1.62
CA ILE A 31 -0.85 -15.84 0.94
C ILE A 31 -0.10 -16.12 -0.36
N MET A 32 -0.59 -15.52 -1.45
CA MET A 32 0.08 -15.54 -2.74
C MET A 32 1.24 -14.54 -2.75
N MET A 33 2.37 -14.90 -3.36
CA MET A 33 3.50 -13.99 -3.51
C MET A 33 3.37 -13.16 -4.79
N MET A 34 3.66 -11.86 -4.72
CA MET A 34 3.65 -11.00 -5.91
C MET A 34 4.62 -11.45 -6.99
N GLU A 35 5.80 -11.96 -6.61
CA GLU A 35 6.82 -12.40 -7.57
C GLU A 35 6.35 -13.60 -8.41
N ASP A 36 5.49 -14.45 -7.85
CA ASP A 36 5.00 -15.67 -8.47
C ASP A 36 3.62 -15.51 -9.13
N THR A 37 2.94 -14.38 -8.91
CA THR A 37 1.55 -14.19 -9.31
C THR A 37 1.44 -13.18 -10.45
N LYS A 38 1.32 -13.64 -11.70
CA LYS A 38 1.07 -12.75 -12.83
C LYS A 38 -0.40 -12.35 -12.83
N LEU A 39 -0.69 -11.15 -13.35
CA LEU A 39 -2.08 -10.69 -13.50
C LEU A 39 -2.95 -11.67 -14.32
N ALA A 40 -2.36 -12.37 -15.30
CA ALA A 40 -3.07 -13.36 -16.10
C ALA A 40 -3.48 -14.61 -15.30
N ASP A 41 -2.75 -14.94 -14.23
CA ASP A 41 -3.03 -16.10 -13.37
C ASP A 41 -4.25 -15.83 -12.45
N LEU A 42 -4.67 -14.57 -12.33
CA LEU A 42 -5.82 -14.13 -11.55
C LEU A 42 -7.14 -14.17 -12.33
N ASN A 43 -7.15 -14.77 -13.52
CA ASN A 43 -8.30 -14.84 -14.42
C ASN A 43 -9.02 -13.50 -14.56
N PRO A 44 -8.33 -12.45 -15.06
CA PRO A 44 -8.85 -11.10 -15.04
C PRO A 44 -10.15 -11.00 -15.85
N GLU A 45 -11.17 -10.37 -15.25
CA GLU A 45 -12.44 -10.08 -15.91
C GLU A 45 -12.80 -8.60 -15.82
N LYS A 46 -13.61 -8.12 -16.76
CA LYS A 46 -14.11 -6.74 -16.71
C LYS A 46 -14.94 -6.52 -15.44
N GLY A 47 -14.67 -5.44 -14.73
CA GLY A 47 -15.30 -5.09 -13.46
C GLY A 47 -14.56 -5.65 -12.24
N GLN A 48 -13.57 -6.53 -12.42
CA GLN A 48 -12.74 -7.00 -11.33
C GLN A 48 -11.97 -5.85 -10.70
N ARG A 49 -11.88 -5.87 -9.36
CA ARG A 49 -11.29 -4.81 -8.55
C ARG A 49 -10.08 -5.32 -7.78
N LEU A 50 -9.08 -4.45 -7.67
CA LEU A 50 -7.89 -4.68 -6.88
C LEU A 50 -7.61 -3.46 -6.00
N ILE A 51 -7.12 -3.71 -4.78
CA ILE A 51 -6.62 -2.68 -3.88
C ILE A 51 -5.13 -2.89 -3.72
N TYR A 52 -4.33 -1.88 -4.05
CA TYR A 52 -2.90 -1.88 -3.77
C TYR A 52 -2.60 -1.01 -2.56
N ILE A 53 -2.10 -1.61 -1.49
CA ILE A 53 -1.61 -0.88 -0.31
C ILE A 53 -0.10 -0.77 -0.43
N TYR A 54 0.41 0.45 -0.50
CA TYR A 54 1.84 0.72 -0.73
C TYR A 54 2.53 1.42 0.44
N ASP A 55 1.76 1.86 1.44
CA ASP A 55 2.26 2.38 2.70
C ASP A 55 1.28 1.98 3.80
N PHE A 56 1.64 0.94 4.56
CA PHE A 56 0.80 0.42 5.65
C PHE A 56 0.67 1.39 6.81
N PHE A 57 1.70 2.19 7.11
CA PHE A 57 1.69 3.11 8.25
C PHE A 57 0.74 4.27 8.01
N SER A 58 0.81 4.84 6.80
CA SER A 58 -0.10 5.92 6.40
C SER A 58 -1.40 5.42 5.77
N VAL A 59 -1.61 4.10 5.72
CA VAL A 59 -2.77 3.42 5.10
C VAL A 59 -3.05 3.97 3.69
N ARG A 60 -2.01 4.17 2.89
CA ARG A 60 -2.18 4.69 1.52
C ARG A 60 -2.48 3.54 0.58
N SER A 61 -3.55 3.72 -0.18
CA SER A 61 -4.04 2.70 -1.09
C SER A 61 -4.37 3.27 -2.46
N PHE A 62 -4.20 2.44 -3.48
CA PHE A 62 -4.59 2.70 -4.85
C PHE A 62 -5.64 1.68 -5.28
N PHE A 63 -6.80 2.19 -5.67
CA PHE A 63 -7.97 1.39 -6.05
C PHE A 63 -7.99 1.25 -7.57
N MET A 64 -8.06 0.01 -8.04
CA MET A 64 -7.98 -0.32 -9.46
C MET A 64 -9.20 -1.14 -9.86
N GLU A 65 -9.73 -0.85 -11.04
CA GLU A 65 -10.80 -1.62 -11.68
C GLU A 65 -10.40 -1.95 -13.11
N ILE A 66 -10.64 -3.19 -13.52
CA ILE A 66 -10.44 -3.61 -14.91
C ILE A 66 -11.64 -3.14 -15.76
N VAL A 67 -11.46 -2.04 -16.47
CA VAL A 67 -12.55 -1.47 -17.30
C VAL A 67 -12.71 -2.15 -18.67
N ASN A 68 -11.65 -2.79 -19.17
CA ASN A 68 -11.66 -3.49 -20.46
C ASN A 68 -10.52 -4.51 -20.56
N ILE A 69 -10.78 -5.60 -21.28
CA ILE A 69 -9.79 -6.61 -21.66
C ILE A 69 -10.00 -6.91 -23.13
N ARG A 70 -8.93 -6.86 -23.92
CA ARG A 70 -8.95 -7.23 -25.34
C ARG A 70 -7.61 -7.77 -25.76
N ASP A 71 -7.62 -8.58 -26.81
CA ASP A 71 -6.40 -9.02 -27.46
C ASP A 71 -5.68 -7.84 -28.13
N LYS A 72 -4.37 -8.01 -28.29
CA LYS A 72 -3.55 -7.10 -29.08
C LYS A 72 -4.01 -7.16 -30.54
N SER A 73 -4.25 -5.99 -31.12
CA SER A 73 -4.62 -5.80 -32.52
C SER A 73 -3.45 -5.21 -33.32
N SER A 74 -3.60 -5.11 -34.64
CA SER A 74 -2.64 -4.44 -35.51
C SER A 74 -2.46 -2.95 -35.17
N GLU A 75 -3.45 -2.32 -34.53
CA GLU A 75 -3.36 -0.92 -34.10
C GLU A 75 -2.38 -0.73 -32.93
N ASP A 76 -2.05 -1.81 -32.22
CA ASP A 76 -1.19 -1.78 -31.03
C ASP A 76 0.28 -2.13 -31.32
N GLU A 77 0.65 -2.39 -32.58
CA GLU A 77 1.99 -2.87 -32.95
C GLU A 77 3.09 -1.89 -32.51
N ASN A 78 2.81 -0.59 -32.57
CA ASN A 78 3.75 0.49 -32.25
C ASN A 78 3.55 1.07 -30.84
N LEU A 79 2.71 0.45 -30.01
CA LEU A 79 2.49 0.88 -28.62
C LEU A 79 3.51 0.23 -27.68
N GLU A 80 4.08 1.04 -26.79
CA GLU A 80 4.99 0.59 -25.72
C GLU A 80 4.25 0.66 -24.38
N PHE A 81 3.99 -0.50 -23.79
CA PHE A 81 3.27 -0.61 -22.51
C PHE A 81 4.24 -0.57 -21.31
N PRO A 82 3.81 -0.08 -20.13
CA PRO A 82 2.48 0.45 -19.81
C PRO A 82 2.25 1.89 -20.31
N ILE A 83 1.00 2.23 -20.66
CA ILE A 83 0.62 3.57 -21.16
C ILE A 83 -0.44 4.20 -20.26
N CYS A 84 -0.21 5.43 -19.82
CA CYS A 84 -1.23 6.26 -19.20
C CYS A 84 -1.98 7.05 -20.29
N THR A 85 -3.18 6.59 -20.65
CA THR A 85 -4.00 7.22 -21.70
C THR A 85 -4.79 8.42 -21.19
N LEU A 86 -5.08 8.47 -19.89
CA LEU A 86 -5.80 9.55 -19.22
C LEU A 86 -5.32 9.68 -17.79
N SER A 87 -5.09 10.93 -17.36
CA SER A 87 -4.81 11.26 -15.95
C SER A 87 -5.56 12.53 -15.60
N HIS A 88 -6.08 12.59 -14.37
CA HIS A 88 -6.80 13.74 -13.85
C HIS A 88 -6.46 13.98 -12.39
N GLY A 89 -6.39 15.27 -12.01
CA GLY A 89 -6.03 15.70 -10.67
C GLY A 89 -4.52 15.70 -10.43
N LYS A 90 -4.14 15.78 -9.15
CA LYS A 90 -2.75 15.67 -8.69
C LYS A 90 -2.68 14.52 -7.71
N ALA A 91 -1.70 13.63 -7.91
CA ALA A 91 -1.44 12.56 -6.96
C ALA A 91 -1.08 13.16 -5.58
N PRO A 92 -1.48 12.51 -4.47
CA PRO A 92 -1.08 12.94 -3.12
C PRO A 92 0.44 13.02 -2.99
N LYS A 93 0.94 13.97 -2.20
CA LYS A 93 2.38 14.08 -1.93
C LYS A 93 2.85 12.79 -1.25
N GLN A 94 3.83 12.11 -1.85
CA GLN A 94 4.48 10.96 -1.24
C GLN A 94 5.30 11.44 -0.03
N MET A 95 5.02 10.89 1.15
CA MET A 95 5.86 11.11 2.33
C MET A 95 6.80 9.93 2.40
N PHE A 96 8.07 10.18 2.15
CA PHE A 96 9.11 9.23 2.51
C PHE A 96 9.41 9.50 3.98
N ILE A 97 9.09 8.56 4.85
CA ILE A 97 9.76 8.49 6.13
C ILE A 97 11.18 8.06 5.77
N ASP A 98 12.12 8.99 5.89
CA ASP A 98 13.53 8.66 5.74
C ASP A 98 13.88 7.72 6.90
N ASP A 99 14.47 6.56 6.60
CA ASP A 99 14.94 5.61 7.61
C ASP A 99 16.10 6.20 8.44
N SER A 100 16.51 7.44 8.17
CA SER A 100 17.38 8.26 9.04
C SER A 100 16.64 8.76 10.30
N ILE A 101 16.05 7.85 11.08
CA ILE A 101 15.99 8.11 12.52
C ILE A 101 17.46 8.13 12.96
N PRO A 102 18.02 9.27 13.42
CA PRO A 102 19.37 9.25 13.95
C PRO A 102 19.39 8.24 15.11
N ASP A 103 20.42 7.37 15.15
CA ASP A 103 20.72 6.40 16.23
C ASP A 103 20.85 7.03 17.64
N ASN A 104 20.48 8.29 17.81
CA ASN A 104 20.60 9.05 19.05
C ASN A 104 19.55 8.69 20.11
N PHE A 105 18.77 7.63 19.92
CA PHE A 105 17.88 7.08 20.96
C PHE A 105 18.58 6.04 21.85
N GLU A 106 19.91 5.88 21.77
CA GLU A 106 20.64 4.94 22.63
C GLU A 106 21.01 5.49 24.02
N ASP A 107 20.79 6.77 24.33
CA ASP A 107 21.27 7.37 25.59
C ASP A 107 20.22 8.10 26.45
N GLU A 108 18.92 8.00 26.16
CA GLU A 108 17.88 8.59 27.03
C GLU A 108 17.24 7.53 27.92
N ASP A 109 17.50 7.67 29.23
CA ASP A 109 16.95 6.83 30.29
C ASP A 109 15.41 6.88 30.21
N PRO A 110 14.72 5.74 30.05
CA PRO A 110 13.26 5.72 29.96
C PRO A 110 12.56 6.30 31.19
N GLU A 111 13.26 6.51 32.32
CA GLU A 111 12.72 7.23 33.48
C GLU A 111 12.60 8.75 33.25
N ASP A 112 13.47 9.39 32.46
CA ASP A 112 13.41 10.83 32.18
C ASP A 112 12.18 11.21 31.33
N PHE A 113 11.66 10.27 30.53
CA PHE A 113 10.43 10.44 29.75
C PHE A 113 9.18 10.57 30.64
N PHE A 114 9.16 9.95 31.82
CA PHE A 114 8.03 10.05 32.75
C PHE A 114 8.07 11.31 33.62
N ASP A 115 9.25 11.90 33.82
CA ASP A 115 9.43 13.04 34.71
C ASP A 115 9.17 14.40 34.03
N ASN A 116 9.25 14.49 32.69
CA ASN A 116 8.96 15.76 32.00
C ASN A 116 8.21 15.59 30.64
N PRO A 117 6.96 15.09 30.66
CA PRO A 117 6.16 14.88 29.45
C PRO A 117 5.79 16.17 28.69
N GLU A 118 5.93 17.34 29.33
CA GLU A 118 5.65 18.66 28.73
C GLU A 118 6.72 19.09 27.71
N GLU A 119 7.94 18.55 27.77
CA GLU A 119 9.06 18.97 26.90
C GLU A 119 8.96 18.41 25.46
N PHE A 120 8.21 17.32 25.28
CA PHE A 120 8.00 16.67 23.98
C PHE A 120 6.73 17.11 23.24
N GLY A 121 6.07 18.19 23.69
CA GLY A 121 4.97 18.80 22.95
C GLY A 121 3.71 17.93 22.87
N PHE A 122 3.49 17.03 23.83
CA PHE A 122 2.20 16.40 24.05
C PHE A 122 1.28 17.36 24.83
N ASP A 123 1.12 18.57 24.32
CA ASP A 123 0.14 19.51 24.84
C ASP A 123 -1.26 19.03 24.42
N ASN A 124 -1.89 18.29 25.34
CA ASN A 124 -3.32 18.01 25.44
C ASN A 124 -3.92 17.01 24.43
N ILE A 125 -4.08 15.77 24.92
CA ILE A 125 -4.99 14.76 24.34
C ILE A 125 -6.47 15.23 24.33
N ASP A 126 -6.80 16.25 25.12
CA ASP A 126 -8.16 16.76 25.31
C ASP A 126 -8.61 17.79 24.25
N ASP A 127 -7.73 18.22 23.32
CA ASP A 127 -8.10 19.15 22.23
C ASP A 127 -8.65 18.43 20.97
N TYR A 128 -8.72 17.09 20.98
CA TYR A 128 -9.48 16.32 19.99
C TYR A 128 -10.96 16.21 20.44
N ASP A 129 -11.71 17.29 20.28
CA ASP A 129 -13.17 17.22 20.32
C ASP A 129 -13.68 16.31 19.18
N ILE A 130 -14.34 15.21 19.56
CA ILE A 130 -15.22 14.38 18.70
C ILE A 130 -16.56 15.09 18.52
#